data_AF-A0A534R8E0-F1
#
_entry.id   AF-A0A534R8E0-F1
#
_cell.length_a   1.000
_cell.length_b   1.000
_cell.length_c   1.000
_cell.angle_alpha   90.00
_cell.angle_beta   90.00
_cell.angle_gamma   90.00
#
_symmetry.space_group_name_H-M   'P 1'
#
loop_
_entity.id
_entity.type
_entity.pdbx_description
1 polymer ?
#
loop_
_entity_poly.entity_id
_entity_poly.type
_entity_poly.pdbx_seq_one_letter_code
_entity_poly.pdbx_strand_id
1 'polypeptide(L)' 'MTQLEAARTGLITTEMRRVAQRECVAAEFIRDEVARGRMVRAPMPATG' A
#
# COMPACT_ATOMS: atom_id res chain seq x y z
N MET A 1 -11.24 -9.56 -4.12
CA MET A 1 -9.95 -8.97 -4.50
C MET A 1 -9.24 -8.49 -3.26
N THR A 2 -8.05 -9.02 -3.00
CA THR A 2 -7.15 -8.55 -1.93
C THR A 2 -6.23 -7.44 -2.44
N GLN A 3 -5.66 -6.66 -1.52
CA GLN A 3 -4.64 -5.64 -1.86
C GLN A 3 -3.39 -6.27 -2.51
N LEU A 4 -3.07 -7.53 -2.14
CA LEU A 4 -1.97 -8.29 -2.72
C LEU A 4 -2.24 -8.66 -4.19
N GLU A 5 -3.45 -9.14 -4.50
CA GLU A 5 -3.85 -9.42 -5.88
C GLU A 5 -3.83 -8.15 -6.74
N ALA A 6 -4.37 -7.05 -6.22
CA ALA A 6 -4.34 -5.75 -6.90
C ALA A 6 -2.88 -5.29 -7.16
N ALA A 7 -2.00 -5.38 -6.17
CA ALA A 7 -0.61 -5.00 -6.33
C ALA A 7 0.12 -5.86 -7.39
N ARG A 8 -0.11 -7.18 -7.37
CA ARG A 8 0.49 -8.13 -8.33
C ARG A 8 -0.01 -7.93 -9.75
N THR A 9 -1.24 -7.47 -9.95
CA THR A 9 -1.77 -7.13 -11.28
C THR A 9 -1.39 -5.72 -11.74
N GLY A 10 -0.58 -4.99 -10.96
CA GLY A 10 -0.16 -3.62 -11.28
C GLY A 10 -1.18 -2.55 -10.91
N LEU A 11 -2.30 -2.92 -10.28
CA LEU A 11 -3.36 -2.01 -9.87
C LEU A 11 -2.99 -1.26 -8.58
N ILE A 12 -2.98 0.06 -8.64
CA ILE A 12 -2.79 0.92 -7.46
C ILE A 12 -4.17 1.22 -6.86
N THR A 13 -4.41 0.74 -5.64
CA THR A 13 -5.68 0.96 -4.93
C THR A 13 -5.72 2.34 -4.23
N THR A 14 -6.91 2.78 -3.84
CA THR A 14 -7.11 4.01 -3.06
C THR A 14 -6.36 3.97 -1.73
N GLU A 15 -6.31 2.80 -1.07
CA GLU A 15 -5.57 2.63 0.19
C GLU A 15 -4.07 2.83 -0.02
N MET A 16 -3.49 2.28 -1.09
CA MET A 16 -2.08 2.50 -1.44
C MET A 16 -1.78 3.98 -1.69
N ARG A 17 -2.68 4.69 -2.38
CA ARG A 17 -2.53 6.15 -2.60
C ARG A 17 -2.61 6.95 -1.30
N ARG A 18 -3.46 6.53 -0.37
CA ARG A 18 -3.61 7.19 0.94
C ARG A 18 -2.35 7.01 1.78
N VAL A 19 -1.79 5.81 1.78
CA VAL A 19 -0.52 5.50 2.47
C VAL A 19 0.64 6.26 1.81
N ALA A 20 0.70 6.26 0.48
CA ALA A 20 1.71 7.00 -0.27
C ALA A 20 1.72 8.50 0.06
N GLN A 21 0.54 9.13 0.15
CA GLN A 21 0.42 10.53 0.58
C GLN A 21 0.88 10.74 2.02
N ARG A 22 0.55 9.83 2.94
CA ARG A 22 0.94 9.93 4.35
C ARG A 22 2.44 9.77 4.56
N GLU A 23 3.07 8.86 3.83
CA GLU A 23 4.50 8.59 3.91
C GLU A 23 5.33 9.46 2.96
N CYS A 24 4.68 10.33 2.19
CA CYS A 24 5.31 11.21 1.20
C CYS A 24 6.14 10.44 0.16
N VAL A 25 5.66 9.27 -0.26
CA VAL A 25 6.29 8.41 -1.28
C VAL A 25 5.38 8.23 -2.49
N ALA A 26 5.92 7.69 -3.58
CA ALA A 26 5.14 7.36 -4.77
C ALA A 26 4.17 6.19 -4.51
N ALA A 27 2.99 6.23 -5.12
CA ALA A 27 2.02 5.15 -4.98
C ALA A 27 2.50 3.85 -5.66
N GLU A 28 3.32 3.95 -6.70
CA GLU A 28 4.02 2.81 -7.30
C GLU A 28 4.97 2.13 -6.32
N PHE A 29 5.66 2.89 -5.46
CA PHE A 29 6.56 2.34 -4.45
C PHE A 29 5.79 1.50 -3.42
N ILE A 30 4.65 2.02 -2.95
CA ILE A 30 3.77 1.28 -2.03
C ILE A 30 3.23 0.01 -2.69
N ARG A 31 2.77 0.08 -3.94
CA ARG A 31 2.32 -1.09 -4.71
C ARG A 31 3.42 -2.15 -4.78
N ASP A 32 4.64 -1.74 -5.08
CA ASP A 32 5.80 -2.60 -5.17
C ASP A 32 6.11 -3.32 -3.85
N GLU A 33 6.00 -2.63 -2.72
CA GLU A 33 6.16 -3.22 -1.39
C GLU A 33 5.02 -4.16 -0.99
N VAL A 34 3.78 -3.84 -1.38
CA VAL A 34 2.62 -4.72 -1.20
C VAL A 34 2.76 -5.97 -2.08
N ALA A 35 3.17 -5.84 -3.34
CA ALA A 35 3.36 -6.95 -4.28
C ALA A 35 4.45 -7.91 -3.81
N ARG A 36 5.51 -7.39 -3.17
CA ARG A 36 6.59 -8.16 -2.55
C ARG A 36 6.20 -8.81 -1.21
N GLY A 37 5.00 -8.53 -0.70
CA GLY A 37 4.51 -9.10 0.57
C GLY A 37 5.19 -8.53 1.81
N ARG A 38 5.97 -7.44 1.69
CA ARG A 38 6.59 -6.75 2.84
C ARG A 38 5.63 -5.78 3.52
N MET A 39 4.68 -5.23 2.76
CA MET A 39 3.64 -4.36 3.30
C MET A 39 2.33 -5.13 3.47
N VAL A 40 2.28 -6.02 4.48
CA VAL A 40 1.03 -6.65 4.92
C VAL A 40 0.54 -5.89 6.14
N ARG A 41 -0.26 -4.84 5.89
CA ARG A 41 -1.05 -4.16 6.92
C ARG A 41 -0.20 -3.70 8.12
N ALA A 42 0.58 -2.62 7.96
CA ALA A 42 1.01 -1.90 9.15
C ALA A 42 -0.27 -1.48 9.90
N PRO A 43 -0.51 -1.96 11.14
CA PRO A 43 -1.57 -1.38 11.95
C PRO A 43 -1.22 0.09 12.10
N MET A 44 -2.10 1.00 11.68
CA MET A 44 -1.94 2.38 12.11
C MET A 44 -1.91 2.34 13.65
N PRO A 45 -0.85 2.82 14.33
CA PRO A 45 -1.04 3.20 15.72
C PRO A 45 -2.11 4.29 15.68
N ALA A 46 -3.20 4.09 16.41
CA ALA A 46 -4.18 5.12 16.63
C ALA A 46 -3.41 6.32 17.20
N THR A 47 -3.24 7.36 16.38
CA THR A 47 -2.80 8.66 16.89
C THR A 47 -3.93 9.12 17.80
N GLY A 48 -3.62 9.22 19.10
CA GLY A 48 -4.53 9.71 20.13
C GLY A 48 -4.94 11.16 19.91
#